data_AF-A0A0M3ANR1-F1
#
_entry.id   AF-A0A0M3ANR1-F1
#
_cell.length_a   1.000
_cell.length_b   1.000
_cell.length_c   1.000
_cell.angle_alpha   90.00
_cell.angle_beta   90.00
_cell.angle_gamma   90.00
#
_symmetry.space_group_name_H-M   'P 1'
#
loop_
_entity.id
_entity.type
_entity.pdbx_description
1 polymer ?
#
loop_
_entity_poly.entity_id
_entity_poly.type
_entity_poly.pdbx_seq_one_letter_code
_entity_poly.pdbx_strand_id
1 'polypeptide(L)' 'MSDENHVMSTEDRLIYMVNQIARNVAALGEEEAVTTTADHIRDFWDPAMKQHILALTRTRPEQFSAIAAAAVGRISVP' A
#
# COMPACT_ATOMS: atom_id res chain seq x y z
N MET A 1 25.53 -17.39 15.74
CA MET A 1 25.45 -15.94 16.00
C MET A 1 24.41 -15.40 15.06
N SER A 2 23.28 -14.83 15.42
CA SER A 2 22.38 -14.84 16.58
C SER A 2 21.05 -14.38 15.94
N ASP A 3 19.90 -14.85 16.43
CA ASP A 3 18.57 -14.41 16.00
C ASP A 3 18.49 -12.89 15.77
N GLU A 4 18.60 -12.45 14.51
CA GLU A 4 18.27 -11.08 14.14
C GLU A 4 16.75 -11.04 14.03
N ASN A 5 16.14 -10.64 15.13
CA ASN A 5 14.74 -10.30 15.25
C ASN A 5 14.41 -9.30 14.11
N HIS A 6 13.94 -9.81 12.95
CA HIS A 6 13.71 -9.02 11.74
C HIS A 6 12.55 -8.06 11.97
N VAL A 7 12.85 -6.92 12.58
CA VAL A 7 11.93 -5.79 12.66
C VAL A 7 11.73 -5.32 11.22
N MET A 8 10.49 -5.43 10.73
CA MET A 8 10.13 -4.94 9.40
C MET A 8 10.57 -3.48 9.24
N SER A 9 11.16 -3.14 8.10
CA SER A 9 11.47 -1.75 7.79
C SER A 9 10.20 -0.92 7.67
N THR A 10 10.31 0.41 7.81
CA THR A 10 9.17 1.32 7.62
C THR A 10 8.55 1.15 6.24
N GLU A 11 9.36 0.91 5.21
CA GLU A 11 8.87 0.69 3.85
C GLU A 11 8.11 -0.64 3.72
N ASP A 12 8.65 -1.72 4.28
CA ASP A 12 7.98 -3.03 4.28
C ASP A 12 6.66 -2.95 5.06
N ARG A 13 6.62 -2.13 6.12
CA ARG A 13 5.39 -1.87 6.86
C ARG A 13 4.34 -1.16 6.02
N LEU A 14 4.72 -0.15 5.23
CA LEU A 14 3.79 0.56 4.33
C LEU A 14 3.23 -0.37 3.25
N ILE A 15 4.09 -1.18 2.62
CA ILE A 15 3.67 -2.18 1.62
C ILE A 15 2.72 -3.20 2.25
N TYR A 16 3.06 -3.68 3.45
CA TYR A 16 2.20 -4.59 4.20
C TYR A 16 0.83 -3.98 4.50
N MET A 17 0.79 -2.72 4.95
CA MET A 17 -0.45 -2.03 5.28
C MET A 17 -1.36 -1.86 4.05
N VAL A 18 -0.84 -1.41 2.91
CA VAL A 18 -1.67 -1.24 1.71
C VAL A 18 -2.20 -2.57 1.17
N ASN A 19 -1.37 -3.62 1.19
CA ASN A 19 -1.81 -4.97 0.81
C ASN A 19 -2.84 -5.55 1.80
N GLN A 20 -2.72 -5.22 3.09
CA GLN A 20 -3.69 -5.62 4.10
C GLN A 20 -5.04 -4.94 3.85
N ILE A 21 -5.07 -3.64 3.55
CA ILE A 21 -6.29 -2.91 3.21
C ILE A 21 -6.93 -3.55 1.97
N ALA A 22 -6.17 -3.72 0.89
CA ALA A 22 -6.64 -4.33 -0.36
C ALA A 22 -7.25 -5.72 -0.14
N ARG A 23 -6.61 -6.57 0.67
CA ARG A 23 -7.11 -7.90 1.00
C ARG A 23 -8.44 -7.85 1.76
N ASN A 24 -8.59 -6.91 2.70
CA ASN A 24 -9.78 -6.80 3.52
C ASN A 24 -11.02 -6.40 2.71
N VAL A 25 -10.83 -5.62 1.65
CA VAL A 25 -11.93 -5.14 0.78
C VAL A 25 -12.06 -5.92 -0.53
N ALA A 26 -11.21 -6.94 -0.76
CA ALA A 26 -11.20 -7.71 -2.01
C ALA A 26 -12.55 -8.39 -2.33
N ALA A 27 -13.35 -8.71 -1.31
CA ALA A 27 -14.67 -9.31 -1.48
C ALA A 27 -15.72 -8.37 -2.14
N LEU A 28 -15.45 -7.05 -2.19
CA LEU A 28 -16.30 -6.08 -2.90
C LEU A 28 -16.20 -6.20 -4.43
N GLY A 29 -15.21 -6.95 -4.94
CA GLY A 29 -14.87 -6.98 -6.36
C GLY A 29 -13.75 -6.01 -6.69
N GLU A 30 -13.04 -6.27 -7.81
CA GLU A 30 -11.76 -5.62 -8.10
C GLU A 30 -11.86 -4.09 -8.20
N GLU A 31 -12.82 -3.57 -8.97
CA GLU A 31 -12.96 -2.12 -9.18
C GLU A 31 -13.32 -1.36 -7.91
N GLU A 32 -14.27 -1.89 -7.13
CA GLU A 32 -14.67 -1.30 -5.85
C GLU A 32 -13.54 -1.40 -4.84
N ALA A 33 -12.86 -2.54 -4.74
CA ALA A 33 -11.70 -2.73 -3.85
C ALA A 33 -10.56 -1.75 -4.15
N VAL A 34 -10.27 -1.48 -5.43
CA VAL A 34 -9.26 -0.48 -5.83
C VAL A 34 -9.68 0.91 -5.39
N THR A 35 -10.95 1.28 -5.59
CA THR A 35 -11.50 2.58 -5.20
C THR A 35 -11.46 2.76 -3.69
N THR A 36 -11.99 1.80 -2.92
CA THR A 36 -12.00 1.83 -1.46
C THR A 36 -10.59 1.87 -0.87
N THR A 37 -9.63 1.13 -1.46
CA THR A 37 -8.24 1.18 -1.00
C THR A 37 -7.61 2.56 -1.24
N ALA A 38 -7.85 3.16 -2.42
CA ALA A 38 -7.33 4.49 -2.74
C ALA A 38 -7.94 5.58 -1.86
N ASP A 39 -9.26 5.50 -1.60
CA ASP A 39 -9.97 6.41 -0.68
C ASP A 39 -9.38 6.31 0.74
N HIS A 40 -9.19 5.10 1.24
CA HIS A 40 -8.61 4.88 2.57
C HIS A 40 -7.20 5.48 2.70
N ILE A 41 -6.34 5.31 1.69
CA ILE A 41 -5.01 5.95 1.69
C ILE A 41 -5.15 7.47 1.68
N ARG A 42 -6.06 8.04 0.87
CA ARG A 42 -6.28 9.49 0.81
C ARG A 42 -6.74 10.07 2.14
N ASP A 43 -7.66 9.40 2.82
CA ASP A 43 -8.30 9.92 4.02
C ASP A 43 -7.44 9.76 5.27
N PHE A 44 -6.69 8.65 5.37
CA PHE A 44 -6.02 8.27 6.63
C PHE A 44 -4.50 8.38 6.61
N TRP A 45 -3.86 8.44 5.43
CA TRP A 45 -2.40 8.51 5.37
C TRP A 45 -1.91 9.95 5.31
N ASP A 46 -0.84 10.25 6.04
CA ASP A 46 -0.16 11.54 5.94
C ASP A 46 0.54 11.71 4.58
N PRO A 47 0.90 12.96 4.20
CA PRO A 47 1.54 13.25 2.92
C PRO A 47 2.86 12.49 2.69
N ALA A 48 3.67 12.26 3.73
CA ALA A 48 4.95 11.57 3.58
C ALA A 48 4.75 10.08 3.27
N MET A 49 3.81 9.41 3.95
CA MET A 49 3.47 8.03 3.65
C MET A 49 2.95 7.86 2.22
N LYS A 50 2.13 8.80 1.72
CA LYS A 50 1.65 8.81 0.34
C LYS A 50 2.79 8.94 -0.68
N GLN A 51 3.74 9.84 -0.43
CA GLN A 51 4.93 9.98 -1.27
C GLN A 51 5.79 8.71 -1.27
N HIS A 52 6.00 8.11 -0.10
CA HIS A 52 6.80 6.90 0.03
C HIS A 52 6.16 5.73 -0.69
N ILE A 53 4.85 5.50 -0.54
CA ILE A 53 4.21 4.37 -1.22
C ILE A 53 4.16 4.53 -2.73
N LEU A 54 4.03 5.76 -3.23
CA LEU A 54 4.16 6.06 -4.67
C LEU A 54 5.59 5.82 -5.20
N ALA A 55 6.61 6.05 -4.39
CA ALA A 55 7.97 5.70 -4.76
C ALA A 55 8.17 4.18 -4.77
N LEU A 56 7.65 3.50 -3.75
CA LEU A 56 7.76 2.05 -3.58
C LEU A 56 7.05 1.27 -4.70
N THR A 57 5.92 1.74 -5.23
CA THR A 57 5.30 1.10 -6.40
C THR A 57 6.15 1.17 -7.67
N ARG A 58 7.10 2.11 -7.76
CA ARG A 58 8.06 2.19 -8.88
C ARG A 58 9.32 1.37 -8.64
N THR A 59 9.80 1.33 -7.39
CA THR A 59 11.07 0.65 -7.06
C THR A 59 10.91 -0.81 -6.70
N ARG A 60 9.75 -1.21 -6.15
CA ARG A 60 9.43 -2.57 -5.68
C ARG A 60 8.02 -3.01 -6.10
N PRO A 61 7.66 -2.92 -7.40
CA PRO A 61 6.30 -3.19 -7.89
C PRO A 61 5.82 -4.62 -7.58
N GLU A 62 6.72 -5.59 -7.55
CA GLU A 62 6.44 -7.01 -7.31
C GLU A 62 5.91 -7.30 -5.90
N GLN A 63 6.06 -6.36 -4.96
CA GLN A 63 5.58 -6.54 -3.58
C GLN A 63 4.13 -6.09 -3.38
N PHE A 64 3.49 -5.54 -4.41
CA PHE A 64 2.12 -5.05 -4.35
C PHE A 64 1.17 -6.07 -4.98
N SER A 65 0.05 -6.33 -4.32
CA SER A 65 -1.10 -6.97 -4.97
C SER A 65 -1.63 -6.09 -6.11
N ALA A 66 -2.31 -6.70 -7.09
CA ALA A 66 -2.89 -5.97 -8.22
C ALA A 66 -3.81 -4.82 -7.77
N ILE A 67 -4.67 -5.08 -6.76
CA ILE A 67 -5.56 -4.06 -6.18
C ILE A 67 -4.75 -2.94 -5.52
N ALA A 68 -3.74 -3.26 -4.72
CA ALA A 68 -2.91 -2.27 -4.05
C ALA A 68 -2.14 -1.39 -5.05
N ALA A 69 -1.52 -2.00 -6.07
CA ALA A 69 -0.79 -1.26 -7.10
C ALA A 69 -1.71 -0.31 -7.88
N ALA A 70 -2.89 -0.80 -8.30
CA ALA A 70 -3.88 0.03 -8.99
C ALA A 70 -4.41 1.15 -8.09
N ALA A 71 -4.64 0.90 -6.80
CA ALA A 71 -5.12 1.89 -5.85
C ALA A 71 -4.10 3.01 -5.62
N VAL A 72 -2.83 2.65 -5.39
CA VAL A 72 -1.73 3.63 -5.26
C VAL A 72 -1.57 4.42 -6.56
N GLY A 73 -1.80 3.82 -7.73
CA GLY A 73 -1.81 4.56 -9.00
C GLY A 73 -2.91 5.62 -9.12
N ARG A 74 -3.95 5.58 -8.28
CA ARG A 74 -5.07 6.55 -8.25
C ARG A 74 -4.89 7.68 -7.24
N ILE A 75 -3.88 7.63 -6.38
CA ILE A 75 -3.65 8.71 -5.40
C ILE A 75 -2.78 9.80 -6.03
N SER A 76 -3.11 11.05 -5.76
CA SER A 76 -2.26 12.21 -6.01
C SER A 76 -1.72 12.73 -4.68
N VAL A 77 -0.54 13.32 -4.72
CA VAL A 77 -0.01 14.12 -3.61
C VAL A 77 0.13 15.55 -4.13
N PRO A 78 -0.33 16.55 -3.36
CA PRO A 78 -0.09 17.95 -3.70
C PRO A 78 1.39 18.32 -3.73
#